data_AF-A0A9X5YUE4-F1
#
_entry.id   AF-A0A9X5YUE4-F1
#
_cell.length_a   1.000
_cell.length_b   1.000
_cell.length_c   1.000
_cell.angle_alpha   90.00
_cell.angle_beta   90.00
_cell.angle_gamma   90.00
#
_symmetry.space_group_name_H-M   'P 1'
#
loop_
_entity.id
_entity.type
_entity.pdbx_description
1 polymer ?
#
loop_
_entity_poly.entity_id
_entity_poly.type
_entity_poly.pdbx_seq_one_letter_code
_entity_poly.pdbx_strand_id
1 'polypeptide(L)'
;MPARVIGRRTNRDLPMIIWADRMREAMADHDYTLRDFAMLKARWGVSIQALIMRGSHLGLIDARRKESLFKQISARGWRKQEPVQVHHEEPALFWKLMQAKFGDSRAVYTTAQERLGLQSFYLGQLAPRVV
;
A
#
# COMPACT_ATOMS: atom_id res chain seq x y z
N MET A 1 4.23 -35.26 23.10
CA MET A 1 4.35 -33.83 22.76
C MET A 1 4.19 -33.66 21.25
N PRO A 2 2.99 -33.38 20.69
CA PRO A 2 2.87 -33.11 19.26
C PRO A 2 2.94 -31.61 18.96
N ALA A 3 3.70 -31.28 17.91
CA ALA A 3 3.97 -29.93 17.44
C ALA A 3 2.70 -29.19 17.00
N ARG A 4 2.59 -27.93 17.45
CA ARG A 4 1.49 -27.01 17.14
C ARG A 4 1.62 -26.56 15.68
N VAL A 5 0.74 -27.05 14.82
CA VAL A 5 0.60 -26.60 13.43
C VAL A 5 0.18 -25.13 13.45
N ILE A 6 1.12 -24.23 13.16
CA ILE A 6 0.83 -22.81 12.95
C ILE A 6 -0.02 -22.73 11.68
N GLY A 7 -1.32 -22.44 11.85
CA GLY A 7 -2.27 -22.34 10.75
C GLY A 7 -1.77 -21.41 9.65
N ARG A 8 -1.93 -21.86 8.39
CA ARG A 8 -1.75 -21.01 7.21
C ARG A 8 -2.62 -19.77 7.42
N ARG A 9 -2.02 -18.59 7.61
CA ARG A 9 -2.74 -17.32 7.63
C ARG A 9 -3.40 -17.15 6.27
N THR A 10 -4.70 -17.43 6.20
CA THR A 10 -5.48 -17.21 4.99
C THR A 10 -5.66 -15.72 4.83
N ASN A 11 -5.30 -15.20 3.66
CA ASN A 11 -5.39 -13.80 3.23
C ASN A 11 -6.85 -13.28 3.12
N ARG A 12 -7.81 -13.87 3.85
CA ARG A 12 -9.24 -13.57 3.81
C ARG A 12 -9.63 -12.39 4.69
N ASP A 13 -8.86 -12.11 5.74
CA ASP A 13 -9.25 -11.17 6.79
C ASP A 13 -8.36 -9.93 6.81
N LEU A 14 -7.88 -9.44 5.65
CA LEU A 14 -7.14 -8.19 5.60
C LEU A 14 -8.10 -7.01 5.86
N PRO A 15 -7.98 -6.27 7.00
CA PRO A 15 -8.62 -4.97 7.12
C PRO A 15 -7.89 -4.02 6.17
N MET A 16 -8.35 -3.95 4.92
CA MET A 16 -7.83 -3.01 3.92
C MET A 16 -8.34 -1.60 4.27
N ILE A 17 -7.61 -0.92 5.16
CA ILE A 17 -7.98 0.33 5.84
C ILE A 17 -8.18 1.52 4.90
N ILE A 18 -7.77 1.45 3.62
CA ILE A 18 -8.06 2.49 2.63
C ILE A 18 -8.47 1.80 1.31
N TRP A 19 -9.08 2.55 0.36
CA TRP A 19 -9.22 2.23 -1.07
C TRP A 19 -10.53 1.58 -1.58
N ALA A 20 -11.69 1.70 -0.94
CA ALA A 20 -12.95 1.33 -1.62
C ALA A 20 -13.29 2.32 -2.76
N ASP A 21 -13.37 3.60 -2.43
CA ASP A 21 -13.76 4.65 -3.37
C ASP A 21 -12.68 4.87 -4.43
N ARG A 22 -11.40 4.88 -4.02
CA ARG A 22 -10.27 4.96 -4.97
C ARG A 22 -10.21 3.79 -5.95
N MET A 23 -10.58 2.58 -5.51
CA MET A 23 -10.66 1.41 -6.38
C MET A 23 -11.85 1.54 -7.34
N ARG A 24 -12.98 2.13 -6.92
CA ARG A 24 -14.11 2.41 -7.80
C ARG A 24 -13.80 3.52 -8.80
N GLU A 25 -13.07 4.57 -8.40
CA GLU A 25 -12.62 5.66 -9.28
C GLU A 25 -11.65 5.13 -10.35
N ALA A 26 -10.61 4.39 -9.94
CA ALA A 26 -9.70 3.74 -10.88
C ALA A 26 -10.39 2.61 -11.68
N MET A 27 -11.46 2.10 -11.08
CA MET A 27 -12.48 1.10 -11.42
C MET A 27 -13.52 1.39 -12.50
N ALA A 28 -13.77 2.66 -12.79
CA ALA A 28 -15.05 3.07 -13.36
C ALA A 28 -15.21 2.79 -14.86
N ASP A 29 -14.13 2.76 -15.64
CA ASP A 29 -14.25 3.10 -17.08
C ASP A 29 -14.10 1.93 -18.07
N HIS A 30 -13.65 0.74 -17.67
CA HIS A 30 -13.33 -0.34 -18.62
C HIS A 30 -13.04 -1.71 -17.98
N ASP A 31 -13.01 -2.74 -18.81
CA ASP A 31 -12.78 -4.14 -18.45
C ASP A 31 -11.29 -4.40 -18.10
N TYR A 32 -10.96 -4.47 -16.80
CA TYR A 32 -9.57 -4.43 -16.30
C TYR A 32 -8.70 -5.59 -16.76
N THR A 33 -7.56 -5.25 -17.35
CA THR A 33 -6.51 -6.17 -17.78
C THR A 33 -5.44 -6.34 -16.70
N LEU A 34 -4.58 -7.34 -16.86
CA LEU A 34 -3.43 -7.53 -15.97
C LEU A 34 -2.41 -6.39 -16.01
N ARG A 35 -2.40 -5.60 -17.10
CA ARG A 35 -1.57 -4.40 -17.22
C ARG A 35 -2.09 -3.28 -16.32
N ASP A 36 -3.40 -3.12 -16.23
CA ASP A 36 -4.02 -2.09 -15.40
C ASP A 36 -3.74 -2.36 -13.92
N PHE A 37 -3.82 -3.62 -13.50
CA PHE A 37 -3.40 -4.00 -12.15
C PHE A 37 -1.91 -3.76 -11.88
N ALA A 38 -1.03 -3.94 -12.87
CA ALA A 38 0.39 -3.63 -12.72
C ALA A 38 0.65 -2.13 -12.56
N MET A 39 -0.12 -1.28 -13.25
CA MET A 39 -0.08 0.17 -13.04
C MET A 39 -0.57 0.57 -11.65
N LEU A 40 -1.65 -0.05 -11.17
CA LEU A 40 -2.16 0.17 -9.82
C LEU A 40 -1.17 -0.29 -8.74
N LYS A 41 -0.48 -1.41 -8.97
CA LYS A 41 0.64 -1.85 -8.11
C LYS A 41 1.72 -0.78 -8.04
N ALA A 42 2.14 -0.23 -9.17
CA ALA A 42 3.17 0.81 -9.21
C ALA A 42 2.74 2.06 -8.41
N ARG A 43 1.46 2.42 -8.47
CA ARG A 43 0.91 3.60 -7.80
C ARG A 43 0.68 3.40 -6.31
N TRP A 44 0.22 2.22 -5.89
CA TRP A 44 -0.27 1.99 -4.53
C TRP A 44 0.62 1.06 -3.70
N GLY A 45 1.65 0.46 -4.30
CA GLY A 45 2.57 -0.45 -3.62
C GLY A 45 1.96 -1.79 -3.21
N VAL A 46 0.75 -2.10 -3.67
CA VAL A 46 0.01 -3.33 -3.31
C VAL A 46 0.23 -4.42 -4.38
N SER A 47 0.21 -5.69 -3.98
CA SER A 47 0.34 -6.81 -4.93
C SER A 47 -0.84 -6.87 -5.91
N ILE A 48 -0.58 -7.30 -7.15
CA ILE A 48 -1.61 -7.49 -8.19
C ILE A 48 -2.70 -8.45 -7.67
N GLN A 49 -2.30 -9.51 -6.96
CA GLN A 49 -3.23 -10.48 -6.40
C GLN A 49 -4.17 -9.85 -5.35
N ALA A 50 -3.66 -8.97 -4.49
CA ALA A 50 -4.48 -8.28 -3.50
C ALA A 50 -5.47 -7.30 -4.18
N LEU A 51 -5.05 -6.62 -5.25
CA LEU A 51 -5.93 -5.77 -6.04
C LEU A 51 -7.07 -6.57 -6.70
N ILE A 52 -6.77 -7.73 -7.30
CA ILE A 52 -7.79 -8.60 -7.90
C ILE A 52 -8.78 -9.10 -6.83
N MET A 53 -8.28 -9.52 -5.67
CA MET A 53 -9.13 -9.96 -4.56
C MET A 53 -10.02 -8.81 -4.06
N ARG A 54 -9.48 -7.59 -3.98
CA ARG A 54 -10.25 -6.42 -3.57
C ARG A 54 -11.32 -6.04 -4.59
N GLY A 55 -10.99 -6.03 -5.88
CA GLY A 55 -11.95 -5.76 -6.96
C GLY A 55 -13.10 -6.77 -6.93
N SER A 56 -12.78 -8.05 -6.72
CA SER A 56 -13.80 -9.11 -6.55
C SER A 56 -14.66 -8.90 -5.30
N HIS A 57 -14.07 -8.53 -4.17
CA HIS A 57 -14.81 -8.27 -2.93
C HIS A 57 -15.74 -7.05 -3.05
N LEU A 58 -15.37 -6.05 -3.85
CA LEU A 58 -16.19 -4.87 -4.12
C LEU A 58 -17.24 -5.08 -5.22
N GLY A 59 -17.30 -6.27 -5.83
CA GLY A 59 -18.20 -6.57 -6.95
C GLY A 59 -17.80 -5.93 -8.29
N LEU A 60 -16.58 -5.38 -8.38
CA LEU A 60 -16.04 -4.74 -9.59
C LEU A 60 -15.49 -5.76 -10.59
N ILE A 61 -15.24 -6.99 -10.13
CA ILE A 61 -14.76 -8.10 -10.95
C ILE A 61 -15.58 -9.33 -10.59
N ASP A 62 -16.19 -9.96 -11.59
CA ASP A 62 -16.93 -11.20 -11.36
C ASP A 62 -16.00 -12.40 -11.08
N ALA A 63 -16.59 -13.52 -10.65
CA ALA A 63 -15.84 -14.73 -10.32
C ALA A 63 -15.08 -15.32 -11.53
N ARG A 64 -15.66 -15.27 -12.73
CA ARG A 64 -15.05 -15.82 -13.96
C ARG A 64 -13.82 -15.02 -14.37
N ARG A 65 -13.91 -13.69 -14.32
CA ARG A 65 -12.83 -12.77 -14.62
C ARG A 65 -11.72 -12.88 -13.59
N LYS A 66 -12.06 -12.98 -12.31
CA LYS A 66 -11.08 -13.28 -11.24
C LYS A 66 -10.31 -14.57 -11.54
N GLU A 67 -10.98 -15.67 -11.86
CA GLU A 67 -10.33 -16.92 -12.20
C GLU A 67 -9.41 -16.80 -13.42
N SER A 68 -9.87 -16.13 -14.48
CA SER A 68 -9.07 -15.86 -15.68
C SER A 68 -7.79 -15.07 -15.33
N LEU A 69 -7.90 -14.03 -14.51
CA LEU A 69 -6.75 -13.22 -14.07
C LEU A 69 -5.75 -14.05 -13.25
N PHE A 70 -6.21 -14.92 -12.34
CA PHE A 70 -5.32 -15.81 -11.58
C PHE A 70 -4.64 -16.87 -12.46
N LYS A 71 -5.33 -17.40 -13.48
CA LYS A 71 -4.72 -18.29 -14.49
C LYS A 71 -3.61 -17.57 -15.25
N GLN A 72 -3.88 -16.34 -15.69
CA GLN A 72 -2.91 -15.51 -16.39
C GLN A 72 -1.70 -15.14 -15.53
N ILE A 73 -1.88 -14.83 -14.24
CA ILE A 73 -0.78 -14.63 -13.28
C ILE A 73 0.10 -15.87 -13.20
N SER A 74 -0.53 -17.05 -13.15
CA SER A 74 0.17 -18.32 -13.04
C SER A 74 0.97 -18.63 -14.31
N ALA A 75 0.37 -18.42 -15.49
CA ALA A 75 1.01 -18.62 -16.78
C ALA A 75 2.23 -17.71 -16.98
N ARG A 76 2.21 -16.51 -16.41
CA ARG A 76 3.32 -15.54 -16.48
C ARG A 76 4.36 -15.70 -15.35
N GLY A 77 4.18 -16.65 -14.43
CA GLY A 77 5.08 -16.84 -13.29
C GLY A 77 4.99 -15.75 -12.20
N TRP A 78 3.99 -14.86 -12.28
CA TRP A 78 3.86 -13.69 -11.40
C TRP A 78 3.43 -14.00 -9.97
N ARG A 79 3.29 -15.28 -9.61
CA ARG A 79 3.08 -15.69 -8.22
C ARG A 79 4.32 -15.46 -7.34
N LYS A 80 5.52 -15.51 -7.92
CA LYS A 80 6.79 -15.37 -7.18
C LYS A 80 7.48 -14.04 -7.46
N GLN A 81 7.35 -13.50 -8.68
CA GLN A 81 7.88 -12.19 -9.06
C GLN A 81 6.83 -11.45 -9.88
N GLU A 82 6.20 -10.46 -9.27
CA GLU A 82 5.28 -9.58 -9.98
C GLU A 82 6.08 -8.59 -10.86
N PRO A 83 5.52 -8.20 -12.02
CA PRO A 83 6.09 -7.14 -12.84
C PRO A 83 5.95 -5.82 -12.07
N VAL A 84 6.94 -4.96 -12.17
CA VAL A 84 7.10 -3.73 -11.38
C VAL A 84 7.65 -4.00 -9.97
N GLN A 85 8.91 -3.59 -9.79
CA GLN A 85 9.49 -3.41 -8.47
C GLN A 85 8.97 -2.09 -7.91
N VAL A 86 8.29 -2.15 -6.78
CA VAL A 86 7.87 -0.95 -6.04
C VAL A 86 9.07 -0.56 -5.18
N HIS A 87 9.55 0.67 -5.35
CA HIS A 87 10.63 1.19 -4.50
C HIS A 87 10.16 1.24 -3.05
N HIS A 88 11.11 1.11 -2.10
CA HIS A 88 10.78 1.24 -0.69
C HIS A 88 10.25 2.66 -0.44
N GLU A 89 9.07 2.77 0.16
CA GLU A 89 8.56 4.06 0.62
C GLU A 89 9.38 4.51 1.83
N GLU A 90 9.96 5.70 1.75
CA GLU A 90 10.58 6.35 2.89
C GLU A 90 9.54 7.21 3.64
N PRO A 91 9.60 7.29 4.98
CA PRO A 91 8.62 8.02 5.79
C PRO A 91 8.73 9.55 5.60
N ALA A 92 8.21 10.07 4.48
CA ALA A 92 8.24 11.49 4.16
C ALA A 92 7.00 12.25 4.65
N LEU A 93 5.90 11.55 4.96
CA LEU A 93 4.63 12.19 5.31
C LEU A 93 4.74 13.01 6.60
N PHE A 94 5.36 12.44 7.63
CA PHE A 94 5.48 13.13 8.91
C PHE A 94 6.35 14.39 8.79
N TRP A 95 7.44 14.32 8.03
CA TRP A 95 8.26 15.48 7.66
C TRP A 95 7.45 16.57 6.94
N LYS A 96 6.65 16.20 5.93
CA LYS A 96 5.78 17.14 5.19
C LYS A 96 4.74 17.80 6.10
N LEU A 97 4.11 17.05 7.00
CA LEU A 97 3.16 17.59 7.97
C LEU A 97 3.83 18.54 8.95
N MET A 98 5.06 18.24 9.38
CA MET A 98 5.83 19.13 10.23
C MET A 98 6.17 20.43 9.52
N GLN A 99 6.62 20.39 8.26
CA GLN A 99 6.85 21.59 7.46
C GLN A 99 5.58 22.43 7.28
N ALA A 100 4.45 21.79 6.97
CA ALA A 100 3.19 22.49 6.77
C ALA A 100 2.70 23.22 8.03
N LYS A 101 2.94 22.65 9.22
CA LYS A 101 2.43 23.19 10.49
C LYS A 101 3.43 24.13 11.20
N PHE A 102 4.72 23.87 11.07
CA PHE A 102 5.78 24.56 11.82
C PHE A 102 6.77 25.34 10.93
N GLY A 103 6.59 25.29 9.61
CA GLY A 103 7.47 25.93 8.62
C GLY A 103 8.69 25.09 8.24
N ASP A 104 9.50 25.58 7.31
CA ASP A 104 10.71 24.87 6.83
C ASP A 104 12.01 25.41 7.47
N SER A 105 11.90 25.89 8.71
CA SER A 105 13.00 26.55 9.40
C SER A 105 14.04 25.54 9.92
N ARG A 106 15.27 26.00 10.11
CA ARG A 106 16.34 25.18 10.71
C ARG A 106 15.98 24.70 12.12
N ALA A 107 15.10 25.42 12.82
CA ALA A 107 14.61 25.12 14.16
C ALA A 107 13.33 24.26 14.22
N VAL A 108 12.86 23.67 13.10
CA VAL A 108 11.53 23.02 13.05
C VAL A 108 11.32 21.95 14.13
N TYR A 109 12.35 21.17 14.47
CA TYR A 109 12.25 20.14 15.52
C TYR A 109 12.12 20.75 16.91
N THR A 110 12.81 21.86 17.17
CA THR A 110 12.74 22.58 18.45
C THR A 110 11.34 23.17 18.65
N THR A 111 10.79 23.82 17.62
CA THR A 111 9.42 24.37 17.67
C THR A 111 8.36 23.27 17.77
N ALA A 112 8.56 22.16 17.06
CA ALA A 112 7.64 21.03 17.12
C ALA A 112 7.70 20.28 18.46
N GLN A 113 8.87 20.23 19.11
CA GLN A 113 9.05 19.56 20.40
C GLN A 113 8.12 20.13 21.47
N GLU A 114 8.06 21.45 21.62
CA GLU A 114 7.20 22.11 22.60
C GLU A 114 5.71 21.78 22.39
N ARG A 115 5.30 21.67 21.11
CA ARG A 115 3.88 21.52 20.75
C ARG A 115 3.41 20.07 20.62
N LEU A 116 4.32 19.14 20.32
CA LEU A 116 4.04 17.70 20.18
C LEU A 116 4.40 16.90 21.43
N GLY A 117 5.15 17.48 22.38
CA GLY A 117 5.61 16.77 23.58
C GLY A 117 6.65 15.68 23.29
N LEU A 118 7.27 15.71 22.10
CA LEU A 118 8.29 14.76 21.65
C LEU A 118 9.63 15.46 21.61
N GLN A 119 10.67 14.86 22.20
CA GLN A 119 12.02 15.42 22.14
C GLN A 119 12.52 15.52 20.69
N SER A 120 13.29 16.58 20.40
CA SER A 120 13.80 16.88 19.06
C SER A 120 14.55 15.70 18.42
N PHE A 121 15.28 14.91 19.22
CA PHE A 121 15.98 13.72 18.76
C PHE A 121 15.03 12.67 18.16
N TYR A 122 13.93 12.35 18.85
CA TYR A 122 12.94 11.38 18.36
C TYR A 122 12.17 11.92 17.16
N LEU A 123 11.89 13.22 17.12
CA LEU A 123 11.29 13.86 15.95
C LEU A 123 12.18 13.72 14.71
N GLY A 124 13.50 13.85 14.86
CA GLY A 124 14.46 13.63 13.77
C GLY A 124 14.53 12.17 13.29
N GLN A 125 14.28 11.19 14.17
CA GLN A 125 14.19 9.78 13.78
C GLN A 125 12.88 9.43 13.07
N LEU A 126 11.77 10.04 13.50
CA LEU A 126 10.43 9.77 12.96
C LEU A 126 10.13 10.55 11.67
N ALA A 127 10.68 11.76 11.55
CA ALA A 127 10.57 12.62 10.37
C ALA A 127 11.98 13.03 9.92
N PRO A 128 12.78 12.10 9.35
CA PRO A 128 14.07 12.47 8.80
C PRO A 128 13.89 13.54 7.72
N ARG A 129 14.85 14.47 7.63
CA ARG A 129 14.86 15.44 6.54
C ARG A 129 15.13 14.70 5.25
N VAL A 130 14.13 14.68 4.37
CA VAL A 130 14.29 14.21 3.00
C VAL A 130 14.96 15.35 2.24
N VAL A 131 16.22 15.15 1.84
CA VAL A 131 17.03 16.11 1.05
C VAL A 131 16.56 16.11 -0.40
#